data_AF-A0A0X3UAF1-F1
#
_entry.id   AF-A0A0X3UAF1-F1
#
_cell.length_a   1.000
_cell.length_b   1.000
_cell.length_c   1.000
_cell.angle_alpha   90.00
_cell.angle_beta   90.00
_cell.angle_gamma   90.00
#
_symmetry.space_group_name_H-M   'P 1'
#
loop_
_entity.id
_entity.type
_entity.pdbx_description
1 polymer ?
#
loop_
_entity_poly.entity_id
_entity_poly.type
_entity_poly.pdbx_seq_one_letter_code
_entity_poly.pdbx_strand_id
1 'polypeptide(L)'
;MGADALIGTEHLDSATVHASCIALDGKALLIVGQSGSGKSELALQLMAFGADLVADDRVDLRLEGGQVMARTPQAIAGLIEARGIGLLRARHAGPVPLEYVVDLDEAETARLPEPREIRLLRQSFPLLRAAKAPHFAASLIQLLKMGRVETEWPNA
;
A
#
# COMPACT_ATOMS: atom_id res chain seq x y z
N MET A 1 -2.37 2.99 14.76
CA MET A 1 -2.09 4.18 13.94
C MET A 1 -1.97 3.68 12.51
N GLY A 2 -3.09 3.79 11.79
CA GLY A 2 -3.29 3.31 10.44
C GLY A 2 -3.12 4.45 9.45
N ALA A 3 -4.16 4.78 8.69
CA ALA A 3 -4.22 5.98 7.86
C ALA A 3 -3.89 7.26 8.66
N ASP A 4 -4.15 7.28 9.97
CA ASP A 4 -3.76 8.39 10.85
C ASP A 4 -2.27 8.70 10.84
N ALA A 5 -1.40 7.71 10.57
CA ALA A 5 0.05 7.91 10.48
C ALA A 5 0.45 8.79 9.27
N LEU A 6 -0.50 9.05 8.37
CA LEU A 6 -0.33 9.85 7.16
C LEU A 6 -0.87 11.28 7.33
N ILE A 7 -1.63 11.54 8.40
CA ILE A 7 -2.16 12.86 8.74
C ILE A 7 -1.00 13.82 9.01
N GLY A 8 -1.11 15.04 8.46
CA GLY A 8 -0.10 16.09 8.57
C GLY A 8 0.96 16.04 7.47
N THR A 9 0.94 15.01 6.60
CA THR A 9 1.82 14.96 5.43
C THR A 9 1.24 15.71 4.22
N GLU A 10 -0.01 16.14 4.27
CA GLU A 10 -0.73 16.75 3.13
C GLU A 10 -0.07 18.01 2.57
N HIS A 11 0.73 18.72 3.37
CA HIS A 11 1.40 19.97 2.97
C HIS A 11 2.90 19.80 2.71
N LEU A 12 3.43 18.58 2.84
CA LEU A 12 4.85 18.29 2.68
C LEU A 12 5.19 17.89 1.24
N ASP A 13 6.48 17.97 0.91
CA ASP A 13 7.04 17.45 -0.34
C ASP A 13 7.67 16.07 -0.18
N SER A 14 7.94 15.64 1.04
CA SER A 14 8.42 14.30 1.35
C SER A 14 8.04 13.88 2.76
N ALA A 15 7.91 12.57 2.96
CA ALA A 15 7.66 11.97 4.26
C ALA A 15 8.27 10.56 4.30
N THR A 16 8.73 10.14 5.47
CA THR A 16 9.09 8.74 5.73
C THR A 16 8.05 8.17 6.68
N VAL A 17 7.37 7.10 6.26
CA VAL A 17 6.21 6.54 6.98
C VAL A 17 6.48 5.09 7.40
N HIS A 18 5.92 4.69 8.54
CA HIS A 18 5.97 3.30 9.00
C HIS A 18 4.93 2.45 8.27
N ALA A 19 5.36 1.78 7.21
CA ALA A 19 4.49 1.10 6.27
C ALA A 19 5.24 -0.02 5.54
N SER A 20 4.49 -0.88 4.86
CA SER A 20 5.05 -1.75 3.81
C SER A 20 4.55 -1.23 2.46
N CYS A 21 5.31 -1.41 1.40
CA CYS A 21 4.93 -0.98 0.06
C CYS A 21 5.36 -2.02 -0.96
N ILE A 22 4.45 -2.36 -1.87
CA ILE A 22 4.71 -3.24 -3.01
C ILE A 22 4.44 -2.50 -4.31
N ALA A 23 4.92 -3.04 -5.42
CA ALA A 23 4.63 -2.55 -6.75
C ALA A 23 4.21 -3.69 -7.68
N LEU A 24 3.26 -3.40 -8.57
CA LEU A 24 2.87 -4.27 -9.66
C LEU A 24 2.56 -3.41 -10.88
N ASP A 25 3.07 -3.79 -12.05
CA ASP A 25 2.83 -3.09 -13.32
C ASP A 25 3.08 -1.56 -13.24
N GLY A 26 4.14 -1.17 -12.53
CA GLY A 26 4.54 0.23 -12.36
C GLY A 26 3.69 1.04 -11.38
N LYS A 27 2.77 0.42 -10.63
CA LYS A 27 1.90 1.06 -9.64
C LYS A 27 2.24 0.60 -8.24
N ALA A 28 2.45 1.53 -7.31
CA ALA A 28 2.74 1.21 -5.92
C ALA A 28 1.46 1.16 -5.08
N LEU A 29 1.41 0.18 -4.16
CA LEU A 29 0.39 0.04 -3.12
C LEU A 29 1.07 0.26 -1.77
N LEU A 30 0.67 1.30 -1.04
CA LEU A 30 1.14 1.55 0.32
C LEU A 30 0.23 0.85 1.33
N ILE A 31 0.81 0.11 2.25
CA ILE A 31 0.09 -0.66 3.27
C ILE A 31 0.43 -0.06 4.64
N VAL A 32 -0.57 0.56 5.26
CA VAL A 32 -0.46 1.21 6.57
C VAL A 32 -1.27 0.44 7.63
N GLY A 33 -0.98 0.75 8.89
CA GLY A 33 -1.56 0.04 10.04
C GLY A 33 -0.61 0.05 11.23
N GLN A 34 -1.14 -0.18 12.42
CA GLN A 34 -0.39 -0.29 13.65
C GLN A 34 0.67 -1.40 13.62
N SER A 35 1.61 -1.35 14.56
CA SER A 35 2.55 -2.47 14.74
C SER A 35 1.79 -3.76 15.01
N GLY A 36 2.15 -4.84 14.31
CA GLY A 36 1.47 -6.13 14.41
C GLY A 36 0.17 -6.26 13.61
N SER A 37 -0.26 -5.25 12.82
CA SER A 37 -1.47 -5.34 11.99
C SER A 37 -1.37 -6.27 10.78
N GLY A 38 -0.17 -6.80 10.49
CA GLY A 38 0.06 -7.70 9.35
C GLY A 38 0.52 -7.01 8.06
N LYS A 39 1.07 -5.78 8.12
CA LYS A 39 1.58 -5.07 6.92
C LYS A 39 2.58 -5.90 6.10
N SER A 40 3.63 -6.40 6.74
CA SER A 40 4.66 -7.23 6.10
C SER A 40 4.10 -8.58 5.66
N GLU A 41 3.15 -9.15 6.40
CA GLU A 41 2.45 -10.38 6.02
C GLU A 41 1.63 -10.20 4.74
N LEU A 42 0.88 -9.10 4.63
CA LEU A 42 0.15 -8.77 3.42
C LEU A 42 1.10 -8.50 2.25
N ALA A 43 2.21 -7.78 2.48
CA ALA A 43 3.23 -7.56 1.47
C ALA A 43 3.81 -8.90 0.94
N LEU A 44 4.11 -9.85 1.82
CA LEU A 44 4.56 -11.21 1.44
C LEU A 44 3.50 -11.95 0.61
N GLN A 45 2.23 -11.88 0.97
CA GLN A 45 1.14 -12.49 0.19
C GLN A 45 1.06 -11.89 -1.22
N LEU A 46 1.15 -10.56 -1.33
CA LEU A 46 1.12 -9.88 -2.62
C LEU A 46 2.36 -10.22 -3.47
N MET A 47 3.53 -10.34 -2.84
CA MET A 47 4.74 -10.82 -3.51
C MET A 47 4.59 -12.25 -4.03
N ALA A 48 3.94 -13.14 -3.27
CA ALA A 48 3.63 -14.49 -3.73
C ALA A 48 2.70 -14.51 -4.95
N PHE A 49 1.92 -13.45 -5.16
CA PHE A 49 1.08 -13.25 -6.36
C PHE A 49 1.76 -12.46 -7.49
N GLY A 50 3.05 -12.15 -7.36
CA GLY A 50 3.88 -11.56 -8.41
C GLY A 50 4.14 -10.07 -8.30
N ALA A 51 3.78 -9.42 -7.17
CA ALA A 51 4.23 -8.06 -6.90
C ALA A 51 5.70 -8.03 -6.47
N ASP A 52 6.40 -6.94 -6.76
CA ASP A 52 7.74 -6.68 -6.25
C ASP A 52 7.67 -5.86 -4.96
N LEU A 53 8.61 -6.10 -4.04
CA LEU A 53 8.73 -5.29 -2.83
C LEU A 53 9.24 -3.89 -3.21
N VAL A 54 8.60 -2.82 -2.75
CA VAL A 54 9.21 -1.48 -2.80
C VAL A 54 9.99 -1.26 -1.52
N ALA A 55 9.36 -1.46 -0.36
CA ALA A 55 9.96 -1.28 0.96
C ALA A 55 9.14 -2.03 2.03
N ASP A 56 9.79 -2.39 3.14
CA ASP A 56 9.14 -2.88 4.36
C ASP A 56 9.63 -2.08 5.57
N ASP A 57 8.80 -1.99 6.62
CA ASP A 57 8.98 -1.15 7.83
C ASP A 57 9.01 0.37 7.61
N ARG A 58 9.84 0.88 6.70
CA ARG A 58 9.92 2.33 6.40
C ARG A 58 9.87 2.58 4.90
N VAL A 59 8.94 3.45 4.50
CA VAL A 59 8.75 3.86 3.11
C VAL A 59 9.06 5.34 2.98
N ASP A 60 9.96 5.69 2.07
CA ASP A 60 10.24 7.07 1.70
C ASP A 60 9.32 7.49 0.56
N LEU A 61 8.46 8.48 0.84
CA LEU A 61 7.57 9.11 -0.12
C LEU A 61 8.14 10.48 -0.48
N ARG A 62 8.21 10.81 -1.79
CA ARG A 62 8.50 12.18 -2.24
C ARG A 62 7.64 12.58 -3.40
N LEU A 63 7.24 13.84 -3.42
CA LEU A 63 6.54 14.45 -4.53
C LEU A 63 7.54 14.90 -5.59
N GLU A 64 7.50 14.25 -6.75
CA GLU A 64 8.39 14.50 -7.88
C GLU A 64 7.54 14.65 -9.15
N GLY A 65 7.65 15.77 -9.86
CA GLY A 65 6.91 16.00 -11.11
C GLY A 65 5.37 15.94 -10.97
N GLY A 66 4.84 16.20 -9.76
CA GLY A 66 3.40 16.10 -9.48
C GLY A 66 2.93 14.70 -9.09
N GLN A 67 3.82 13.70 -9.02
CA GLN A 67 3.50 12.34 -8.58
C GLN A 67 4.19 12.03 -7.25
N VAL A 68 3.51 11.29 -6.37
CA VAL A 68 4.14 10.78 -5.15
C VAL A 68 4.86 9.48 -5.47
N MET A 69 6.19 9.50 -5.34
CA MET A 69 7.06 8.37 -5.63
C MET A 69 7.42 7.65 -4.33
N ALA A 70 7.07 6.37 -4.24
CA ALA A 70 7.43 5.47 -3.16
C ALA A 70 8.78 4.79 -3.44
N ARG A 71 9.66 4.76 -2.43
CA ARG A 71 10.95 4.07 -2.48
C ARG A 71 11.35 3.56 -1.11
N THR A 72 12.39 2.73 -1.06
CA THR A 72 12.99 2.26 0.19
C THR A 72 14.15 3.15 0.62
N PRO A 73 14.33 3.40 1.94
CA PRO A 73 15.59 3.87 2.48
C PRO A 73 16.72 2.87 2.16
N GLN A 74 17.88 3.37 1.73
CA GLN A 74 18.99 2.51 1.27
C GLN A 74 19.43 1.44 2.29
N ALA A 75 19.34 1.74 3.58
CA ALA A 75 19.77 0.83 4.65
C ALA A 75 18.95 -0.47 4.74
N ILE A 76 17.68 -0.44 4.30
CA ILE A 76 16.75 -1.57 4.41
C ILE A 76 16.28 -2.09 3.05
N ALA A 77 16.94 -1.65 1.97
CA ALA A 77 16.57 -2.03 0.61
C ALA A 77 16.64 -3.55 0.39
N GLY A 78 15.55 -4.11 -0.17
CA GLY A 78 15.45 -5.55 -0.46
C GLY A 78 15.40 -6.44 0.78
N LEU A 79 14.98 -5.90 1.93
CA LEU A 79 14.72 -6.65 3.16
C LEU A 79 13.24 -6.61 3.51
N ILE A 80 12.71 -7.74 3.99
CA ILE A 80 11.36 -7.87 4.54
C ILE A 80 11.39 -8.81 5.74
N GLU A 81 10.65 -8.46 6.81
CA GLU A 81 10.50 -9.35 7.97
C GLU A 81 9.38 -10.37 7.74
N ALA A 82 9.72 -11.66 7.78
CA ALA A 82 8.75 -12.74 7.84
C ALA A 82 8.69 -13.28 9.28
N ARG A 83 7.65 -12.91 10.03
CA ARG A 83 7.49 -13.33 11.44
C ARG A 83 7.53 -14.86 11.55
N GLY A 84 8.35 -15.36 12.47
CA GLY A 84 8.58 -16.80 12.68
C GLY A 84 9.69 -17.39 11.80
N ILE A 85 10.19 -16.64 10.80
CA ILE A 85 11.33 -17.03 9.97
C ILE A 85 12.51 -16.08 10.21
N GLY A 86 12.26 -14.77 10.22
CA GLY A 86 13.26 -13.70 10.37
C GLY A 86 13.33 -12.79 9.15
N LEU A 87 14.44 -12.06 9.00
CA LEU A 87 14.66 -11.17 7.87
C LEU A 87 15.00 -11.96 6.60
N LEU A 88 14.30 -11.63 5.51
CA LEU A 88 14.48 -12.26 4.20
C LEU A 88 15.01 -11.25 3.18
N ARG A 89 15.75 -11.76 2.20
CA ARG A 89 16.12 -11.01 0.99
C ARG A 89 14.97 -11.06 0.00
N ALA A 90 14.67 -9.92 -0.61
CA ALA A 90 13.69 -9.81 -1.69
C ALA A 90 14.29 -9.04 -2.87
N ARG A 91 13.83 -9.37 -4.08
CA ARG A 91 13.93 -8.41 -5.19
C ARG A 91 13.12 -7.19 -4.79
N HIS A 92 13.65 -6.01 -5.09
CA HIS A 92 12.96 -4.77 -4.80
C HIS A 92 12.88 -3.89 -6.04
N ALA A 93 11.78 -3.16 -6.14
CA ALA A 93 11.49 -2.16 -7.15
C ALA A 93 11.57 -0.75 -6.52
N GLY A 94 11.69 0.27 -7.36
CA GLY A 94 11.58 1.67 -6.93
C GLY A 94 12.63 2.60 -7.53
N PRO A 95 12.34 3.92 -7.60
CA PRO A 95 11.09 4.57 -7.17
C PRO A 95 9.88 4.22 -8.05
N VAL A 96 8.69 4.06 -7.45
CA VAL A 96 7.43 3.72 -8.16
C VAL A 96 6.33 4.72 -7.77
N PRO A 97 5.51 5.23 -8.71
CA PRO A 97 4.40 6.12 -8.37
C PRO A 97 3.36 5.41 -7.49
N LEU A 98 2.96 6.08 -6.42
CA LEU A 98 1.89 5.62 -5.53
C LEU A 98 0.56 5.68 -6.26
N GLU A 99 -0.21 4.60 -6.20
CA GLU A 99 -1.53 4.51 -6.83
C GLU A 99 -2.63 4.33 -5.78
N TYR A 100 -2.38 3.50 -4.76
CA TYR A 100 -3.39 3.11 -3.77
C TYR A 100 -2.80 3.07 -2.37
N VAL A 101 -3.65 3.31 -1.37
CA VAL A 101 -3.33 3.14 0.05
C VAL A 101 -4.28 2.13 0.67
N VAL A 102 -3.77 1.19 1.46
CA VAL A 102 -4.54 0.24 2.24
C VAL A 102 -4.31 0.48 3.72
N ASP A 103 -5.37 0.70 4.48
CA ASP A 103 -5.33 0.74 5.94
C ASP A 103 -5.77 -0.60 6.54
N LEU A 104 -4.88 -1.21 7.31
CA LEU A 104 -5.13 -2.46 8.03
C LEU A 104 -5.77 -2.27 9.41
N ASP A 105 -5.82 -1.06 9.94
CA ASP A 105 -6.41 -0.79 11.27
C ASP A 105 -7.94 -0.71 11.21
N GLU A 106 -8.48 -0.32 10.06
CA GLU A 106 -9.92 -0.22 9.83
C GLU A 106 -10.42 -1.39 8.97
N ALA A 107 -11.41 -2.12 9.48
CA ALA A 107 -12.06 -3.20 8.74
C ALA A 107 -13.15 -2.66 7.81
N GLU A 108 -13.20 -3.18 6.59
CA GLU A 108 -14.31 -2.96 5.66
C GLU A 108 -15.37 -4.06 5.82
N THR A 109 -16.62 -3.65 5.96
CA THR A 109 -17.77 -4.54 6.16
C THR A 109 -18.82 -4.41 5.06
N ALA A 110 -18.80 -3.34 4.28
CA ALA A 110 -19.69 -3.18 3.15
C ALA A 110 -19.32 -4.17 2.03
N ARG A 111 -20.34 -4.84 1.47
CA ARG A 111 -20.17 -5.68 0.28
C ARG A 111 -19.62 -4.88 -0.90
N LEU A 112 -20.11 -3.65 -1.07
CA LEU A 112 -19.59 -2.67 -2.01
C LEU A 112 -19.25 -1.39 -1.24
N PRO A 113 -17.96 -1.17 -0.93
CA PRO A 113 -17.53 0.02 -0.20
C PRO A 113 -17.69 1.28 -1.04
N GLU A 114 -18.21 2.36 -0.46
CA GLU A 114 -18.12 3.68 -1.09
C GLU A 114 -16.64 4.06 -1.35
N PRO A 115 -16.31 4.71 -2.48
CA PRO A 115 -14.97 5.25 -2.70
C PRO A 115 -14.55 6.19 -1.56
N ARG A 116 -13.31 6.04 -1.09
CA ARG A 116 -12.70 6.91 -0.10
C ARG A 116 -11.37 7.37 -0.61
N GLU A 117 -10.96 8.56 -0.21
CA GLU A 117 -9.67 9.12 -0.55
C GLU A 117 -8.89 9.51 0.70
N ILE A 118 -7.57 9.51 0.55
CA ILE A 118 -6.64 10.09 1.51
C ILE A 118 -5.71 11.05 0.78
N ARG A 119 -5.34 12.15 1.46
CA ARG A 119 -4.39 13.13 0.93
C ARG A 119 -2.99 12.88 1.49
N LEU A 120 -2.00 12.81 0.60
CA LEU A 120 -0.59 12.58 0.89
C LEU A 120 0.25 13.48 0.00
N LEU A 121 1.18 14.24 0.58
CA LEU A 121 2.09 15.13 -0.17
C LEU A 121 1.39 15.92 -1.29
N ARG A 122 0.29 16.60 -0.94
CA ARG A 122 -0.56 17.41 -1.84
C ARG A 122 -1.31 16.65 -2.94
N GLN A 123 -1.27 15.31 -2.98
CA GLN A 123 -2.00 14.46 -3.93
C GLN A 123 -3.09 13.64 -3.22
N SER A 124 -4.15 13.28 -3.93
CA SER A 124 -5.24 12.41 -3.44
C SER A 124 -5.06 10.99 -3.96
N PHE A 125 -5.29 9.98 -3.10
CA PHE A 125 -5.19 8.57 -3.44
C PHE A 125 -6.42 7.81 -2.95
N PRO A 126 -6.92 6.80 -3.69
CA PRO A 126 -7.96 5.93 -3.18
C PRO A 126 -7.48 5.16 -1.93
N LEU A 127 -8.29 5.22 -0.88
CA LEU A 127 -8.07 4.55 0.40
C LEU A 127 -8.93 3.30 0.52
N LEU A 128 -8.28 2.16 0.65
CA LEU A 128 -8.90 0.87 0.88
C LEU A 128 -8.77 0.50 2.37
N ARG A 129 -9.75 -0.24 2.87
CA ARG A 129 -9.78 -0.75 4.25
C ARG A 129 -9.68 -2.27 4.23
N ALA A 130 -9.19 -2.85 5.33
CA ALA A 130 -8.92 -4.27 5.42
C ALA A 130 -10.20 -5.10 5.26
N ALA A 131 -10.29 -5.95 4.23
CA ALA A 131 -11.37 -6.93 4.17
C ALA A 131 -11.01 -8.15 5.03
N LYS A 132 -11.91 -8.57 5.92
CA LYS A 132 -11.75 -9.80 6.71
C LYS A 132 -12.06 -11.04 5.88
N ALA A 133 -11.28 -11.26 4.80
CA ALA A 133 -11.50 -12.38 3.91
C ALA A 133 -10.19 -12.96 3.36
N PRO A 134 -10.10 -14.30 3.18
CA PRO A 134 -8.87 -14.96 2.69
C PRO A 134 -8.41 -14.48 1.30
N HIS A 135 -9.33 -13.92 0.52
CA HIS A 135 -9.06 -13.44 -0.83
C HIS A 135 -8.60 -11.98 -0.89
N PHE A 136 -8.40 -11.30 0.25
CA PHE A 136 -8.09 -9.87 0.26
C PHE A 136 -6.83 -9.51 -0.54
N ALA A 137 -5.73 -10.23 -0.33
CA ALA A 137 -4.50 -10.03 -1.12
C ALA A 137 -4.73 -10.27 -2.63
N ALA A 138 -5.47 -11.32 -2.99
CA ALA A 138 -5.80 -11.59 -4.39
C ALA A 138 -6.66 -10.49 -5.02
N SER A 139 -7.60 -9.91 -4.26
CA SER A 139 -8.40 -8.76 -4.70
C SER A 139 -7.55 -7.51 -4.95
N LEU A 140 -6.55 -7.25 -4.12
CA LEU A 140 -5.63 -6.12 -4.30
C LEU A 140 -4.76 -6.31 -5.56
N ILE A 141 -4.33 -7.54 -5.85
CA ILE A 141 -3.64 -7.86 -7.11
C ILE A 141 -4.54 -7.60 -8.31
N GLN A 142 -5.79 -8.08 -8.25
CA GLN A 142 -6.76 -7.84 -9.32
C GLN A 142 -7.01 -6.33 -9.52
N LEU A 143 -7.10 -5.56 -8.43
CA LEU A 143 -7.26 -4.12 -8.46
C LEU A 143 -6.05 -3.43 -9.12
N LEU A 144 -4.82 -3.79 -8.77
CA LEU A 144 -3.62 -3.20 -9.36
C LEU A 144 -3.55 -3.47 -10.88
N LYS A 145 -3.91 -4.69 -11.29
CA LYS A 145 -3.93 -5.12 -12.69
C LYS A 145 -5.00 -4.41 -13.51
N MET A 146 -6.24 -4.40 -13.01
CA MET A 146 -7.43 -4.09 -13.82
C MET A 146 -8.21 -2.86 -13.36
N GLY A 147 -7.83 -2.25 -12.24
CA GLY A 147 -8.53 -1.12 -11.65
C GLY A 147 -9.89 -1.50 -11.04
N ARG A 148 -10.58 -0.48 -10.53
CA ARG A 148 -11.96 -0.57 -10.03
C ARG A 148 -12.90 -0.06 -11.12
N VAL A 149 -14.06 -0.71 -11.27
CA VAL A 149 -15.14 -0.19 -12.13
C VAL A 149 -15.96 0.84 -11.34
N GLU A 150 -16.29 1.97 -11.94
CA GLU A 150 -17.21 2.96 -11.37
C GLU A 150 -18.58 2.32 -11.13
N THR A 151 -19.19 2.62 -9.99
CA THR A 151 -20.39 1.92 -9.50
C THR A 151 -21.65 2.31 -10.28
N GLU A 152 -21.77 1.87 -11.53
CA GLU A 152 -23.06 1.60 -12.13
C GLU A 152 -23.21 0.07 -12.17
N TRP A 153 -24.04 -0.45 -11.27
CA TRP A 153 -24.39 -1.87 -11.31
C TRP A 153 -24.99 -2.17 -12.68
N PRO A 154 -24.48 -3.16 -13.44
CA PRO A 154 -25.20 -3.62 -14.61
C PRO A 154 -26.52 -4.24 -14.13
N ASN A 155 -27.62 -3.55 -14.47
CA ASN A 155 -29.03 -3.82 -14.14
C ASN A 155 -29.58 -3.12 -12.88
N ALA A 156 -29.72 -1.80 -12.94
CA ALA A 156 -30.93 -1.13 -12.44
C ALA A 156 -32.05 -1.27 -13.47
#